data_AF-A0A8C5R2A0-F1
#
_entry.id   AF-A0A8C5R2A0-F1
#
_cell.length_a   1.000
_cell.length_b   1.000
_cell.length_c   1.000
_cell.angle_alpha   90.00
_cell.angle_beta   90.00
_cell.angle_gamma   90.00
#
_symmetry.space_group_name_H-M   'P 1'
#
loop_
_entity.id
_entity.type
_entity.pdbx_description
1 polymer ?
#
loop_
_entity_poly.entity_id
_entity_poly.type
_entity_poly.pdbx_seq_one_letter_code
_entity_poly.pdbx_strand_id
1 'polypeptide(L)'
;MLLTVCSYGLAVKQCNFCSAACMFYKLKRSSWILLPIYNKEMMCPGRPGQSGKPTCPSAFRQIIMPHFSTLTLCISATSFAVSQLLFHVGSPWSSTLLTCGFRKLNAKQRIEWNSRTVSTFHALVVGCFCLYILVYDDAVNADPVWGDPFLVKFNVAITSGYLISDLLLIIFYWKAIGDKYFVTHHLAALYAYYYVLGEGMLPYFGNFRLLAEFSTPFVNQRWFLEVLGYPKHTLPNMLNGIMMTIVFFIVRIAVIPVYYSRVFSTFGTEAFDRLGRGAQCAWIISSVSLDVMNVMWMIRITKGCYKVLYHTDWSWRKTQKNGKLE
;
A
#
# COMPACT_ATOMS: atom_id res chain seq x y z
N MET A 1 -0.04 -62.49 -11.37
CA MET A 1 1.32 -62.86 -10.93
C MET A 1 2.29 -61.86 -11.55
N LEU A 2 2.87 -60.96 -10.73
CA LEU A 2 3.99 -60.02 -10.94
C LEU A 2 3.93 -59.05 -12.16
N LEU A 3 3.76 -57.73 -11.92
CA LEU A 3 4.81 -56.68 -11.75
C LEU A 3 5.42 -56.25 -13.12
N THR A 4 5.55 -55.00 -13.56
CA THR A 4 5.75 -53.70 -12.89
C THR A 4 5.44 -52.52 -13.85
N VAL A 5 5.19 -51.36 -13.22
CA VAL A 5 4.86 -50.00 -13.66
C VAL A 5 5.93 -49.27 -14.51
N CYS A 6 5.54 -48.46 -15.50
CA CYS A 6 5.78 -46.99 -15.55
C CYS A 6 5.12 -46.31 -16.77
N SER A 7 4.05 -45.54 -16.52
CA SER A 7 3.39 -44.64 -17.46
C SER A 7 3.72 -43.21 -17.12
N TYR A 8 4.13 -42.38 -18.10
CA TYR A 8 3.87 -40.94 -18.10
C TYR A 8 3.75 -40.42 -19.54
N GLY A 9 2.51 -40.37 -20.03
CA GLY A 9 2.09 -39.50 -21.13
C GLY A 9 1.41 -38.27 -20.52
N LEU A 10 1.89 -37.07 -20.85
CA LEU A 10 1.26 -35.81 -20.49
C LEU A 10 0.60 -35.23 -21.74
N ALA A 11 -0.72 -35.31 -21.77
CA ALA A 11 -1.57 -34.66 -22.76
C ALA A 11 -1.66 -33.15 -22.46
N VAL A 12 -1.29 -32.33 -23.44
CA VAL A 12 -1.48 -30.88 -23.41
C VAL A 12 -2.91 -30.57 -23.84
N LYS A 13 -3.74 -30.06 -22.92
CA LYS A 13 -4.99 -29.37 -23.27
C LYS A 13 -4.75 -27.87 -23.22
N GLN A 14 -4.93 -27.25 -24.38
CA GLN A 14 -4.81 -25.83 -24.65
C GLN A 14 -5.98 -25.07 -24.00
N CYS A 15 -5.69 -24.12 -23.13
CA CYS A 15 -6.67 -23.21 -22.56
C CYS A 15 -6.28 -21.78 -22.94
N ASN A 16 -7.07 -21.17 -23.84
CA ASN A 16 -6.96 -19.78 -24.22
C ASN A 16 -7.49 -18.91 -23.08
N PHE A 17 -6.62 -18.23 -22.34
CA PHE A 17 -6.97 -16.98 -21.67
C PHE A 17 -5.70 -16.16 -21.43
N CYS A 18 -5.64 -14.99 -22.03
CA CYS A 18 -4.58 -14.01 -21.84
C CYS A 18 -4.75 -13.40 -20.44
N SER A 19 -3.93 -13.82 -19.49
CA SER A 19 -3.77 -13.16 -18.20
C SER A 19 -2.32 -13.32 -17.78
N ALA A 20 -1.59 -12.20 -17.77
CA ALA A 20 -0.32 -12.09 -17.09
C ALA A 20 -0.59 -12.18 -15.57
N ALA A 21 -0.77 -13.41 -15.10
CA ALA A 21 -0.70 -13.76 -13.69
C ALA A 21 0.60 -14.53 -13.48
N CYS A 22 1.43 -14.01 -12.58
CA CYS A 22 2.62 -14.68 -12.07
C CYS A 22 2.27 -16.12 -11.66
N MET A 23 2.74 -17.12 -12.41
CA MET A 23 2.60 -18.53 -12.01
C MET A 23 3.63 -18.83 -10.91
N PHE A 24 3.17 -18.89 -9.66
CA PHE A 24 3.93 -19.52 -8.58
C PHE A 24 3.68 -21.03 -8.60
N TYR A 25 4.68 -21.81 -9.03
CA TYR A 25 4.66 -23.27 -8.84
C TYR A 25 5.28 -23.64 -7.48
N LYS A 26 4.53 -24.43 -6.71
CA LYS A 26 5.01 -25.01 -5.45
C LYS A 26 5.70 -26.35 -5.75
N LEU A 27 7.02 -26.35 -5.95
CA LEU A 27 7.80 -27.60 -5.89
C LEU A 27 8.13 -27.94 -4.44
N LYS A 28 7.91 -29.22 -4.10
CA LYS A 28 8.13 -29.79 -2.77
C LYS A 28 9.65 -29.77 -2.48
N ARG A 29 10.03 -29.12 -1.37
CA ARG A 29 11.34 -29.15 -0.68
C ARG A 29 12.38 -28.11 -1.17
N SER A 30 12.46 -27.03 -0.38
CA SER A 30 13.67 -26.25 -0.04
C SER A 30 14.60 -25.78 -1.16
N SER A 31 14.23 -24.67 -1.82
CA SER A 31 15.09 -23.53 -2.23
C SER A 31 14.34 -22.67 -3.24
N TRP A 32 14.22 -21.36 -2.99
CA TRP A 32 13.72 -20.41 -3.97
C TRP A 32 14.88 -20.04 -4.89
N ILE A 33 14.91 -20.56 -6.12
CA ILE A 33 15.84 -20.10 -7.16
C ILE A 33 15.02 -19.32 -8.19
N LEU A 34 15.31 -18.03 -8.31
CA LEU A 34 14.88 -17.20 -9.44
C LEU A 34 15.59 -17.72 -10.69
N LEU A 35 14.88 -18.45 -11.54
CA LEU A 35 15.34 -18.72 -12.90
C LEU A 35 14.91 -17.54 -13.78
N PRO A 36 15.85 -16.84 -14.44
CA PRO A 36 15.47 -15.85 -15.44
C PRO A 36 14.75 -16.56 -16.59
N ILE A 37 13.63 -15.98 -17.02
CA ILE A 37 12.89 -16.42 -18.20
C ILE A 37 13.79 -16.18 -19.41
N TYR A 38 14.47 -17.22 -19.87
CA TYR A 38 15.13 -17.22 -21.17
C TYR A 38 14.03 -17.32 -22.23
N ASN A 39 13.72 -16.20 -22.87
CA ASN A 39 12.74 -16.17 -23.94
C ASN A 39 13.35 -16.83 -25.19
N LYS A 40 12.73 -17.89 -25.67
CA LYS A 40 13.14 -18.65 -26.85
C LYS A 40 13.01 -17.74 -28.08
N GLU A 41 14.11 -17.56 -28.80
CA GLU A 41 14.19 -16.76 -30.02
C GLU A 41 13.13 -17.19 -31.05
N MET A 42 12.30 -16.25 -31.50
CA MET A 42 11.58 -16.39 -32.76
C MET A 42 12.57 -16.10 -33.90
N MET A 43 13.03 -17.15 -34.57
CA MET A 43 13.73 -17.02 -35.86
C MET A 43 12.76 -16.43 -36.89
N CYS A 44 13.03 -15.22 -37.37
CA CYS A 44 12.42 -14.70 -38.59
C CYS A 44 13.04 -15.42 -39.81
N PRO A 45 12.25 -15.88 -40.80
CA PRO A 45 12.81 -16.44 -42.02
C PRO A 45 13.40 -15.29 -42.87
N GLY A 46 14.72 -15.27 -43.02
CA GLY A 46 15.43 -14.34 -43.89
C GLY A 46 15.16 -14.63 -45.38
N ARG A 47 14.89 -13.58 -46.17
CA ARG A 47 15.01 -13.65 -47.64
C ARG A 47 16.49 -13.67 -48.03
N PRO A 48 16.91 -14.48 -49.01
CA PRO A 48 18.29 -14.49 -49.46
C PRO A 48 18.54 -13.33 -50.43
N GLY A 49 19.58 -12.54 -50.15
CA GLY A 49 20.13 -11.58 -51.11
C GLY A 49 20.20 -10.15 -50.60
N GLN A 50 21.09 -9.88 -49.64
CA GLN A 50 21.76 -8.59 -49.52
C GLN A 50 23.02 -8.77 -48.66
N SER A 51 24.18 -8.54 -49.29
CA SER A 51 25.49 -8.54 -48.66
C SER A 51 25.66 -7.26 -47.83
N GLY A 52 25.13 -7.27 -46.62
CA GLY A 52 25.41 -6.28 -45.58
C GLY A 52 25.60 -7.03 -44.26
N LYS A 53 26.73 -6.83 -43.58
CA LYS A 53 26.91 -7.33 -42.21
C LYS A 53 25.72 -6.82 -41.39
N PRO A 54 24.91 -7.68 -40.75
CA PRO A 54 23.86 -7.21 -39.86
C PRO A 54 24.56 -6.67 -38.62
N THR A 55 24.74 -5.36 -38.55
CA THR A 55 24.95 -4.69 -37.27
C THR A 55 23.65 -4.87 -36.50
N CYS A 56 23.70 -5.74 -35.48
CA CYS A 56 22.63 -5.88 -34.52
C CYS A 56 22.29 -4.47 -34.01
N PRO A 57 21.06 -3.96 -34.19
CA PRO A 57 20.73 -2.65 -33.68
C PRO A 57 20.98 -2.68 -32.17
N SER A 58 21.73 -1.70 -31.69
CA SER A 58 21.98 -1.37 -30.28
C SER A 58 20.69 -1.18 -29.44
N ALA A 59 19.52 -1.44 -30.02
CA ALA A 59 18.19 -1.38 -29.43
C ALA A 59 17.87 -2.50 -28.42
N PHE A 60 18.77 -3.46 -28.19
CA PHE A 60 18.54 -4.55 -27.22
C PHE A 60 19.39 -4.46 -25.94
N ARG A 61 19.93 -3.27 -25.64
CA ARG A 61 20.72 -3.04 -24.42
C ARG A 61 20.28 -1.79 -23.67
N GLN A 62 19.04 -1.79 -23.21
CA GLN A 62 18.67 -1.06 -22.00
C GLN A 62 17.31 -1.54 -21.49
N ILE A 63 17.32 -2.61 -20.68
CA ILE A 63 16.41 -2.63 -19.54
C ILE A 63 16.91 -1.46 -18.68
N ILE A 64 16.41 -0.25 -18.91
CA ILE A 64 16.71 0.91 -18.06
C ILE A 64 16.10 0.55 -16.71
N MET A 65 16.91 -0.03 -15.83
CA MET A 65 16.61 0.05 -14.41
C MET A 65 16.58 1.55 -14.10
N PRO A 66 15.50 2.08 -13.51
CA PRO A 66 15.42 3.48 -13.18
C PRO A 66 16.64 3.85 -12.35
N HIS A 67 17.26 4.94 -12.73
CA HIS A 67 18.42 5.44 -12.02
C HIS A 67 17.94 6.12 -10.74
N PHE A 68 17.76 5.34 -9.68
CA PHE A 68 17.49 5.89 -8.35
C PHE A 68 18.66 6.78 -7.92
N SER A 69 18.36 8.02 -7.52
CA SER A 69 19.39 8.89 -6.97
C SER A 69 19.92 8.31 -5.66
N THR A 70 21.21 8.50 -5.39
CA THR A 70 21.83 8.10 -4.11
C THR A 70 21.06 8.69 -2.93
N LEU A 71 20.57 9.93 -3.07
CA LEU A 71 19.76 10.60 -2.05
C LEU A 71 18.46 9.83 -1.76
N THR A 72 17.73 9.43 -2.80
CA THR A 72 16.49 8.64 -2.66
C THR A 72 16.74 7.33 -1.92
N LEU A 73 17.80 6.61 -2.30
CA LEU A 73 18.17 5.35 -1.64
C LEU A 73 18.56 5.58 -0.18
N CYS A 74 19.34 6.62 0.12
CA CYS A 74 19.72 6.98 1.48
C CYS A 74 18.50 7.33 2.35
N ILE A 75 17.55 8.11 1.82
CA ILE A 75 16.31 8.46 2.55
C ILE A 75 15.48 7.22 2.82
N SER A 76 15.26 6.36 1.81
CA SER A 76 14.49 5.12 2.00
C SER A 76 15.18 4.15 2.96
N ALA A 77 16.50 4.00 2.90
CA ALA A 77 17.26 3.17 3.82
C ALA A 77 17.21 3.72 5.26
N THR A 78 17.32 5.05 5.41
CA THR A 78 17.18 5.71 6.72
C THR A 78 15.77 5.53 7.28
N SER A 79 14.74 5.75 6.47
CA SER A 79 13.34 5.54 6.87
C SER A 79 13.07 4.09 7.28
N PHE A 80 13.61 3.12 6.54
CA PHE A 80 13.57 1.71 6.91
C PHE A 80 14.22 1.47 8.28
N ALA A 81 15.45 1.94 8.48
CA ALA A 81 16.20 1.75 9.73
C ALA A 81 15.49 2.41 10.93
N VAL A 82 14.99 3.63 10.76
CA VAL A 82 14.21 4.35 11.77
C VAL A 82 12.92 3.58 12.09
N SER A 83 12.20 3.08 11.09
CA SER A 83 10.97 2.30 11.29
C SER A 83 11.23 1.01 12.08
N GLN A 84 12.32 0.30 11.78
CA GLN A 84 12.74 -0.89 12.52
C GLN A 84 13.15 -0.55 13.96
N LEU A 85 13.90 0.54 14.16
CA LEU A 85 14.29 1.01 15.49
C LEU A 85 13.06 1.40 16.33
N LEU A 86 12.10 2.12 15.73
CA LEU A 86 10.85 2.46 16.38
C LEU A 86 10.03 1.22 16.73
N PHE A 87 9.99 0.20 15.87
CA PHE A 87 9.26 -1.04 16.16
C PHE A 87 9.88 -1.83 17.32
N HIS A 88 11.20 -2.02 17.29
CA HIS A 88 11.91 -2.88 18.24
C HIS A 88 12.22 -2.21 19.58
N VAL A 89 12.47 -0.89 19.58
CA VAL A 89 12.92 -0.15 20.77
C VAL A 89 11.97 0.99 21.11
N GLY A 90 11.68 1.88 20.16
CA GLY A 90 10.94 3.11 20.43
C GLY A 90 9.52 2.88 20.96
N SER A 91 8.75 2.01 20.31
CA SER A 91 7.37 1.71 20.69
C SER A 91 7.28 0.99 22.03
N PRO A 92 8.01 -0.11 22.30
CA PRO A 92 8.02 -0.72 23.62
C PRO A 92 8.42 0.27 24.73
N TRP A 93 9.49 1.03 24.53
CA TRP A 93 9.99 1.98 25.51
C TRP A 93 8.93 3.03 25.86
N SER A 94 8.44 3.77 24.85
CA SER A 94 7.41 4.80 25.05
C SER A 94 6.09 4.23 25.59
N SER A 95 5.65 3.07 25.11
CA SER A 95 4.37 2.47 25.53
C SER A 95 4.41 2.01 26.98
N THR A 96 5.55 1.50 27.47
CA THR A 96 5.70 1.12 28.88
C THR A 96 5.69 2.32 29.84
N LEU A 97 5.98 3.52 29.33
CA LEU A 97 5.94 4.78 30.06
C LEU A 97 4.54 5.41 30.02
N LEU A 98 3.87 5.37 28.86
CA LEU A 98 2.58 6.00 28.65
C LEU A 98 1.40 5.21 29.23
N THR A 99 1.45 3.88 29.23
CA THR A 99 0.32 3.07 29.72
C THR A 99 0.75 1.78 30.40
N CYS A 100 0.27 1.58 31.63
CA CYS A 100 0.42 0.31 32.36
C CYS A 100 -0.26 -0.85 31.63
N GLY A 101 -1.24 -0.58 30.76
CA GLY A 101 -1.96 -1.60 30.00
C GLY A 101 -1.07 -2.36 29.01
N PHE A 102 -0.04 -1.71 28.45
CA PHE A 102 0.90 -2.34 27.52
C PHE A 102 1.60 -3.56 28.14
N ARG A 103 1.96 -3.48 29.43
CA ARG A 103 2.63 -4.57 30.16
C ARG A 103 1.73 -5.81 30.31
N LYS A 104 0.41 -5.63 30.27
CA LYS A 104 -0.58 -6.71 30.40
C LYS A 104 -0.88 -7.42 29.08
N LEU A 105 -0.43 -6.86 27.94
CA LEU A 105 -0.68 -7.43 26.62
C LEU A 105 0.10 -8.71 26.41
N ASN A 106 -0.52 -9.68 25.71
CA ASN A 106 0.16 -10.89 25.28
C ASN A 106 1.16 -10.61 24.15
N ALA A 107 2.02 -11.58 23.84
CA ALA A 107 3.09 -11.40 22.86
C ALA A 107 2.59 -10.96 21.47
N LYS A 108 1.47 -11.51 20.99
CA LYS A 108 0.89 -11.14 19.68
C LYS A 108 0.36 -9.71 19.69
N GLN A 109 -0.35 -9.34 20.75
CA GLN A 109 -0.87 -7.97 20.92
C GLN A 109 0.27 -6.95 21.03
N ARG A 110 1.39 -7.28 21.68
CA ARG A 110 2.56 -6.37 21.74
C ARG A 110 3.18 -6.15 20.36
N ILE A 111 3.27 -7.19 19.54
CA ILE A 111 3.75 -7.08 18.16
C ILE A 111 2.83 -6.19 17.33
N GLU A 112 1.51 -6.44 17.37
CA GLU A 112 0.53 -5.62 16.65
C GLU A 112 0.52 -4.17 17.17
N TRP A 113 0.62 -3.99 18.48
CA TRP A 113 0.75 -2.68 19.11
C TRP A 113 1.94 -1.91 18.55
N ASN A 114 3.12 -2.53 18.50
CA ASN A 114 4.32 -1.88 18.01
C ASN A 114 4.20 -1.49 16.53
N SER A 115 3.67 -2.38 15.68
CA SER A 115 3.44 -2.05 14.25
C SER A 115 2.44 -0.89 14.10
N ARG A 116 1.36 -0.87 14.90
CA ARG A 116 0.38 0.24 14.90
C ARG A 116 0.96 1.55 15.40
N THR A 117 1.88 1.53 16.37
CA THR A 117 2.57 2.75 16.82
C THR A 117 3.46 3.32 15.72
N VAL A 118 4.24 2.48 15.04
CA VAL A 118 5.12 2.92 13.95
C VAL A 118 4.32 3.44 12.76
N SER A 119 3.25 2.75 12.35
CA SER A 119 2.36 3.22 11.28
C SER A 119 1.68 4.55 11.61
N THR A 120 1.32 4.78 12.88
CA THR A 120 0.76 6.06 13.33
C THR A 120 1.79 7.18 13.22
N PHE A 121 3.03 6.95 13.66
CA PHE A 121 4.13 7.91 13.52
C PHE A 121 4.41 8.23 12.05
N HIS A 122 4.51 7.19 11.22
CA HIS A 122 4.70 7.32 9.78
C HIS A 122 3.60 8.20 9.16
N ALA A 123 2.34 7.85 9.41
CA ALA A 123 1.19 8.56 8.86
C ALA A 123 1.15 10.05 9.22
N LEU A 124 1.54 10.41 10.46
CA LEU A 124 1.63 11.82 10.87
C LEU A 124 2.73 12.56 10.10
N VAL A 125 3.91 11.96 9.96
CA VAL A 125 5.04 12.58 9.24
C VAL A 125 4.69 12.79 7.76
N VAL A 126 4.31 11.72 7.05
CA VAL A 126 4.08 11.80 5.59
C VAL A 126 2.78 12.48 5.24
N GLY A 127 1.79 12.43 6.14
CA GLY A 127 0.57 13.23 6.03
C GLY A 127 0.88 14.72 6.05
N CYS A 128 1.65 15.20 7.04
CA CYS A 128 2.04 16.61 7.12
C CYS A 128 2.79 17.08 5.87
N PHE A 129 3.75 16.31 5.37
CA PHE A 129 4.43 16.60 4.11
C PHE A 129 3.46 16.59 2.92
N CYS A 130 2.52 15.64 2.88
CA CYS A 130 1.52 15.54 1.82
C CYS A 130 0.66 16.81 1.72
N LEU A 131 0.13 17.31 2.85
CA LEU A 131 -0.63 18.56 2.87
C LEU A 131 0.23 19.75 2.47
N TYR A 132 1.46 19.82 2.97
CA TYR A 132 2.38 20.90 2.62
C TYR A 132 2.59 20.96 1.10
N ILE A 133 2.88 19.82 0.46
CA ILE A 133 3.08 19.74 -0.99
C ILE A 133 1.79 20.12 -1.73
N LEU A 134 0.63 19.61 -1.32
CA LEU A 134 -0.64 19.94 -2.00
C LEU A 134 -0.99 21.42 -1.93
N VAL A 135 -0.59 22.11 -0.86
CA VAL A 135 -0.93 23.53 -0.65
C VAL A 135 0.13 24.48 -1.23
N TYR A 136 1.41 24.12 -1.17
CA TYR A 136 2.52 25.05 -1.42
C TYR A 136 3.46 24.66 -2.57
N ASP A 137 3.36 23.46 -3.14
CA ASP A 137 4.21 23.04 -4.26
C ASP A 137 3.56 23.37 -5.60
N ASP A 138 3.77 24.61 -6.06
CA ASP A 138 3.20 25.10 -7.31
C ASP A 138 3.68 24.31 -8.54
N ALA A 139 4.91 23.79 -8.52
CA ALA A 139 5.48 23.05 -9.64
C ALA A 139 4.72 21.73 -9.88
N VAL A 140 4.49 20.96 -8.83
CA VAL A 140 3.73 19.70 -8.89
C VAL A 140 2.24 19.94 -9.14
N ASN A 141 1.69 21.03 -8.62
CA ASN A 141 0.28 21.36 -8.79
C ASN A 141 -0.05 21.89 -10.20
N ALA A 142 0.88 22.60 -10.84
CA ALA A 142 0.75 23.12 -12.20
C ALA A 142 0.96 22.02 -13.26
N ASP A 143 1.92 21.13 -13.05
CA ASP A 143 2.14 19.94 -13.89
C ASP A 143 2.03 18.65 -13.07
N PRO A 144 0.83 18.04 -13.01
CA PRO A 144 0.59 16.84 -12.23
C PRO A 144 1.41 15.61 -12.64
N VAL A 145 1.90 15.57 -13.88
CA VAL A 145 2.54 14.39 -14.47
C VAL A 145 4.06 14.51 -14.43
N TRP A 146 4.61 15.69 -14.71
CA TRP A 146 6.07 15.90 -14.87
C TRP A 146 6.63 17.09 -14.08
N GLY A 147 5.84 17.73 -13.22
CA GLY A 147 6.30 18.81 -12.34
C GLY A 147 7.48 18.39 -11.46
N ASP A 148 8.30 19.35 -11.02
CA ASP A 148 9.51 19.08 -10.23
C ASP A 148 9.19 18.18 -9.02
N PRO A 149 9.64 16.92 -9.00
CA PRO A 149 9.18 15.98 -8.02
C PRO A 149 10.02 15.99 -6.75
N PHE A 150 10.89 16.99 -6.49
CA PHE A 150 11.86 16.94 -5.39
C PHE A 150 11.23 16.63 -4.02
N LEU A 151 10.26 17.44 -3.57
CA LEU A 151 9.60 17.24 -2.27
C LEU A 151 8.73 15.96 -2.26
N VAL A 152 8.09 15.65 -3.38
CA VAL A 152 7.31 14.41 -3.53
C VAL A 152 8.22 13.19 -3.44
N LYS A 153 9.36 13.18 -4.12
CA LYS A 153 10.36 12.11 -4.07
C LYS A 153 10.89 11.95 -2.65
N PHE A 154 11.12 13.03 -1.93
CA PHE A 154 11.50 12.98 -0.52
C PHE A 154 10.43 12.28 0.33
N ASN A 155 9.17 12.72 0.24
CA ASN A 155 8.06 12.15 1.02
C ASN A 155 7.80 10.68 0.65
N VAL A 156 7.75 10.36 -0.65
CA VAL A 156 7.54 9.01 -1.17
C VAL A 156 8.73 8.09 -0.84
N ALA A 157 9.95 8.60 -0.75
CA ALA A 157 11.12 7.81 -0.33
C ALA A 157 11.02 7.41 1.14
N ILE A 158 10.54 8.32 2.00
CA ILE A 158 10.21 8.02 3.41
C ILE A 158 9.14 6.93 3.46
N THR A 159 8.04 7.08 2.73
CA THR A 159 6.98 6.05 2.65
C THR A 159 7.48 4.73 2.14
N SER A 160 8.29 4.70 1.09
CA SER A 160 8.80 3.45 0.54
C SER A 160 9.69 2.70 1.54
N GLY A 161 10.57 3.40 2.27
CA GLY A 161 11.37 2.80 3.34
C GLY A 161 10.53 2.21 4.47
N TYR A 162 9.49 2.92 4.90
CA TYR A 162 8.53 2.43 5.89
C TYR A 162 7.74 1.22 5.37
N LEU A 163 7.19 1.27 4.16
CA LEU A 163 6.41 0.17 3.58
C LEU A 163 7.23 -1.10 3.42
N ILE A 164 8.52 -0.99 3.04
CA ILE A 164 9.42 -2.15 2.99
C ILE A 164 9.64 -2.72 4.40
N SER A 165 9.84 -1.84 5.39
CA SER A 165 9.98 -2.23 6.80
C SER A 165 8.73 -2.95 7.33
N ASP A 166 7.54 -2.38 7.10
CA ASP A 166 6.28 -2.93 7.58
C ASP A 166 5.95 -4.26 6.87
N LEU A 167 6.18 -4.34 5.55
CA LEU A 167 6.02 -5.58 4.80
C LEU A 167 6.94 -6.70 5.33
N LEU A 168 8.18 -6.38 5.67
CA LEU A 168 9.12 -7.33 6.28
C LEU A 168 8.59 -7.85 7.63
N LEU A 169 8.09 -6.95 8.47
CA LEU A 169 7.48 -7.30 9.76
C LEU A 169 6.22 -8.17 9.58
N ILE A 170 5.36 -7.84 8.61
CA ILE A 170 4.17 -8.63 8.28
C ILE A 170 4.53 -10.07 7.90
N ILE A 171 5.58 -10.24 7.09
CA ILE A 171 6.06 -11.56 6.67
C ILE A 171 6.63 -12.34 7.86
N PHE A 172 7.48 -11.73 8.69
CA PHE A 172 8.08 -12.41 9.84
C PHE A 172 7.06 -12.72 10.95
N TYR A 173 6.15 -11.79 11.21
CA TYR A 173 5.15 -11.89 12.27
C TYR A 173 3.76 -12.20 11.72
N TRP A 174 3.68 -13.05 10.69
CA TRP A 174 2.43 -13.40 10.00
C TRP A 174 1.32 -13.86 10.95
N LYS A 175 1.65 -14.62 12.00
CA LYS A 175 0.69 -15.11 13.00
C LYS A 175 0.09 -14.02 13.90
N ALA A 176 0.69 -12.84 13.94
CA ALA A 176 0.25 -11.71 14.76
C ALA A 176 -0.40 -10.62 13.90
N ILE A 177 0.22 -10.23 12.78
CA ILE A 177 -0.20 -9.07 11.96
C ILE A 177 -0.44 -9.39 10.48
N GLY A 178 -0.32 -10.66 10.07
CA GLY A 178 -0.46 -11.07 8.67
C GLY A 178 -1.86 -10.85 8.10
N ASP A 179 -1.97 -10.04 7.05
CA ASP A 179 -3.17 -9.91 6.23
C ASP A 179 -2.80 -9.83 4.74
N LYS A 180 -3.49 -10.61 3.91
CA LYS A 180 -3.31 -10.61 2.46
C LYS A 180 -3.64 -9.25 1.85
N TYR A 181 -4.66 -8.56 2.36
CA TYR A 181 -5.04 -7.23 1.85
C TYR A 181 -3.93 -6.21 2.10
N PHE A 182 -3.32 -6.22 3.29
CA PHE A 182 -2.18 -5.36 3.60
C PHE A 182 -0.96 -5.68 2.72
N VAL A 183 -0.64 -6.96 2.51
CA VAL A 183 0.47 -7.32 1.59
C VAL A 183 0.20 -6.82 0.16
N THR A 184 -0.99 -7.06 -0.38
CA THR A 184 -1.33 -6.61 -1.74
C THR A 184 -1.30 -5.09 -1.85
N HIS A 185 -1.74 -4.38 -0.81
CA HIS A 185 -1.68 -2.92 -0.73
C HIS A 185 -0.24 -2.42 -0.76
N HIS A 186 0.66 -2.99 0.05
CA HIS A 186 2.07 -2.60 0.10
C HIS A 186 2.76 -2.84 -1.23
N LEU A 187 2.53 -4.00 -1.86
CA LEU A 187 3.13 -4.32 -3.16
C LEU A 187 2.61 -3.37 -4.26
N ALA A 188 1.31 -3.07 -4.28
CA ALA A 188 0.74 -2.13 -5.24
C ALA A 188 1.29 -0.71 -5.05
N ALA A 189 1.40 -0.25 -3.81
CA ALA A 189 1.97 1.07 -3.48
C ALA A 189 3.46 1.16 -3.87
N LEU A 190 4.27 0.17 -3.48
CA LEU A 190 5.70 0.12 -3.82
C LEU A 190 5.93 0.05 -5.34
N TYR A 191 5.09 -0.70 -6.07
CA TYR A 191 5.17 -0.77 -7.52
C TYR A 191 4.82 0.57 -8.20
N ALA A 192 3.84 1.30 -7.69
CA ALA A 192 3.55 2.66 -8.18
C ALA A 192 4.68 3.64 -7.83
N TYR A 193 5.21 3.58 -6.60
CA TYR A 193 6.26 4.47 -6.13
C TYR A 193 7.62 4.22 -6.77
N TYR A 194 7.89 3.02 -7.26
CA TYR A 194 9.06 2.73 -8.11
C TYR A 194 9.18 3.74 -9.26
N TYR A 195 8.06 4.07 -9.90
CA TYR A 195 8.03 5.02 -11.02
C TYR A 195 8.20 6.47 -10.58
N VAL A 196 7.61 6.86 -9.45
CA VAL A 196 7.78 8.21 -8.87
C VAL A 196 9.23 8.43 -8.44
N LEU A 197 9.82 7.45 -7.76
CA LEU A 197 11.18 7.54 -7.22
C LEU A 197 12.26 7.36 -8.29
N GLY A 198 12.03 6.46 -9.24
CA GLY A 198 12.94 6.18 -10.33
C GLY A 198 12.92 7.29 -11.37
N GLU A 199 11.78 7.43 -12.04
CA GLU A 199 11.64 8.26 -13.24
C GLU A 199 11.15 9.69 -12.92
N GLY A 200 10.68 9.95 -11.69
CA GLY A 200 10.17 11.28 -11.31
C GLY A 200 8.80 11.62 -11.87
N MET A 201 8.07 10.63 -12.41
CA MET A 201 6.77 10.85 -13.02
C MET A 201 5.61 10.68 -12.04
N LEU A 202 4.47 11.25 -12.40
CA LEU A 202 3.21 11.24 -11.63
C LEU A 202 3.35 11.75 -10.18
N PRO A 203 4.15 12.81 -9.91
CA PRO A 203 4.41 13.25 -8.54
C PRO A 203 3.14 13.71 -7.82
N TYR A 204 2.27 14.46 -8.50
CA TYR A 204 1.00 14.91 -7.92
C TYR A 204 0.14 13.72 -7.52
N PHE A 205 -0.03 12.75 -8.41
CA PHE A 205 -0.87 11.58 -8.15
C PHE A 205 -0.29 10.70 -7.03
N GLY A 206 1.04 10.53 -6.99
CA GLY A 206 1.72 9.81 -5.92
C GLY A 206 1.52 10.48 -4.56
N ASN A 207 1.71 11.80 -4.49
CA ASN A 207 1.51 12.58 -3.27
C ASN A 207 0.05 12.62 -2.84
N PHE A 208 -0.88 12.83 -3.77
CA PHE A 208 -2.31 12.89 -3.48
C PHE A 208 -2.81 11.59 -2.83
N ARG A 209 -2.27 10.44 -3.22
CA ARG A 209 -2.63 9.15 -2.62
C ARG A 209 -2.16 9.02 -1.16
N LEU A 210 -1.14 9.76 -0.72
CA LEU A 210 -0.70 9.80 0.67
C LEU A 210 -1.70 10.48 1.62
N LEU A 211 -2.69 11.22 1.10
CA LEU A 211 -3.80 11.74 1.92
C LEU A 211 -4.50 10.63 2.71
N ALA A 212 -4.54 9.42 2.17
CA ALA A 212 -5.14 8.25 2.81
C ALA A 212 -4.53 7.96 4.20
N GLU A 213 -3.25 8.30 4.42
CA GLU A 213 -2.56 8.07 5.68
C GLU A 213 -3.12 8.88 6.85
N PHE A 214 -3.77 10.02 6.60
CA PHE A 214 -4.38 10.82 7.68
C PHE A 214 -5.44 10.09 8.50
N SER A 215 -6.06 9.07 7.92
CA SER A 215 -7.03 8.23 8.63
C SER A 215 -6.38 7.17 9.53
N THR A 216 -5.12 6.80 9.27
CA THR A 216 -4.38 5.72 9.95
C THR A 216 -4.30 5.93 11.48
N PRO A 217 -4.00 7.14 12.01
CA PRO A 217 -4.00 7.39 13.45
C PRO A 217 -5.33 7.03 14.14
N PHE A 218 -6.47 7.39 13.54
CA PHE A 218 -7.79 7.13 14.11
C PHE A 218 -8.15 5.64 14.07
N VAL A 219 -7.76 4.95 12.99
CA VAL A 219 -7.93 3.49 12.84
C VAL A 219 -7.10 2.75 13.88
N ASN A 220 -5.85 3.16 14.09
CA ASN A 220 -4.99 2.56 15.11
C ASN A 220 -5.45 2.87 16.53
N GLN A 221 -5.88 4.12 16.78
CA GLN A 221 -6.42 4.53 18.08
C GLN A 221 -7.62 3.69 18.49
N ARG A 222 -8.51 3.34 17.55
CA ARG A 222 -9.64 2.45 17.83
C ARG A 222 -9.16 1.10 18.36
N TRP A 223 -8.14 0.51 17.72
CA TRP A 223 -7.59 -0.77 18.11
C TRP A 223 -6.88 -0.68 19.47
N PHE A 224 -6.13 0.40 19.73
CA PHE A 224 -5.49 0.62 21.03
C PHE A 224 -6.52 0.66 22.17
N LEU A 225 -7.63 1.38 21.98
CA LEU A 225 -8.71 1.43 22.97
C LEU A 225 -9.34 0.04 23.19
N GLU A 226 -9.54 -0.73 22.12
CA GLU A 226 -10.08 -2.09 22.21
C GLU A 226 -9.16 -3.03 22.99
N VAL A 227 -7.86 -3.02 22.69
CA VAL A 227 -6.91 -3.94 23.33
C VAL A 227 -6.60 -3.56 24.78
N LEU A 228 -6.75 -2.28 25.14
CA LEU A 228 -6.69 -1.80 26.52
C LEU A 228 -7.97 -2.08 27.32
N GLY A 229 -9.03 -2.58 26.68
CA GLY A 229 -10.28 -2.95 27.35
C GLY A 229 -11.24 -1.79 27.58
N TYR A 230 -11.10 -0.66 26.87
CA TYR A 230 -12.05 0.45 26.99
C TYR A 230 -13.42 0.06 26.42
N PRO A 231 -14.52 0.20 27.19
CA PRO A 231 -15.85 -0.14 26.68
C PRO A 231 -16.24 0.71 25.46
N LYS A 232 -16.97 0.10 24.52
CA LYS A 232 -17.35 0.72 23.24
C LYS A 232 -18.23 1.97 23.39
N HIS A 233 -18.96 2.08 24.48
CA HIS A 233 -19.88 3.19 24.77
C HIS A 233 -19.24 4.29 25.62
N THR A 234 -17.95 4.20 25.95
CA THR A 234 -17.24 5.30 26.61
C THR A 234 -17.06 6.47 25.64
N LEU A 235 -17.11 7.70 26.17
CA LEU A 235 -16.95 8.93 25.38
C LEU A 235 -15.71 8.91 24.48
N PRO A 236 -14.50 8.51 24.93
CA PRO A 236 -13.32 8.49 24.09
C PRO A 236 -13.43 7.49 22.92
N ASN A 237 -14.02 6.31 23.14
CA ASN A 237 -14.16 5.29 22.11
C ASN A 237 -15.23 5.67 21.07
N MET A 238 -16.35 6.25 21.52
CA MET A 238 -17.37 6.79 20.64
C MET A 238 -16.84 7.96 19.79
N LEU A 239 -16.17 8.92 20.43
CA LEU A 239 -15.58 10.07 19.74
C LEU A 239 -14.55 9.62 18.71
N ASN A 240 -13.65 8.70 19.07
CA ASN A 240 -12.69 8.15 18.13
C ASN A 240 -13.39 7.42 16.96
N GLY A 241 -14.45 6.66 17.23
CA GLY A 241 -15.23 5.98 16.18
C GLY A 241 -15.87 6.96 15.18
N ILE A 242 -16.42 8.07 15.68
CA ILE A 242 -17.00 9.14 14.84
C ILE A 242 -15.90 9.83 14.03
N MET A 243 -14.81 10.26 14.69
CA MET A 243 -13.67 10.91 14.03
C MET A 243 -13.03 10.01 12.97
N MET A 244 -12.83 8.73 13.27
CA MET A 244 -12.34 7.74 12.32
C MET A 244 -13.27 7.65 11.10
N THR A 245 -14.59 7.67 11.29
CA THR A 245 -15.56 7.63 10.19
C THR A 245 -15.48 8.87 9.31
N ILE A 246 -15.45 10.06 9.93
CA ILE A 246 -15.39 11.35 9.22
C ILE A 246 -14.09 11.49 8.45
N VAL A 247 -12.95 11.30 9.11
CA VAL A 247 -11.63 11.47 8.49
C VAL A 247 -11.43 10.45 7.37
N PHE A 248 -11.79 9.17 7.60
CA PHE A 248 -11.68 8.15 6.56
C PHE A 248 -12.54 8.50 5.34
N PHE A 249 -13.77 8.98 5.53
CA PHE A 249 -14.61 9.44 4.42
C PHE A 249 -13.96 10.59 3.65
N ILE A 250 -13.51 11.64 4.33
CA ILE A 250 -12.94 12.83 3.69
C ILE A 250 -11.68 12.45 2.90
N VAL A 251 -10.70 11.82 3.53
CA VAL A 251 -9.36 11.66 2.93
C VAL A 251 -9.21 10.43 2.04
N ARG A 252 -10.20 9.52 2.01
CA ARG A 252 -10.16 8.32 1.16
C ARG A 252 -11.32 8.19 0.18
N ILE A 253 -12.51 8.71 0.49
CA ILE A 253 -13.72 8.52 -0.34
C ILE A 253 -14.09 9.80 -1.07
N ALA A 254 -14.21 10.92 -0.36
CA ALA A 254 -14.60 12.20 -0.96
C ALA A 254 -13.57 12.74 -1.97
N VAL A 255 -12.31 12.35 -1.82
CA VAL A 255 -11.23 12.71 -2.74
C VAL A 255 -11.22 11.91 -4.05
N ILE A 256 -11.95 10.77 -4.13
CA ILE A 256 -11.94 9.89 -5.31
C ILE A 256 -12.39 10.63 -6.59
N PRO A 257 -13.52 11.38 -6.60
CA PRO A 257 -13.93 12.12 -7.80
C PRO A 257 -12.92 13.18 -8.23
N VAL A 258 -12.30 13.89 -7.27
CA VAL A 258 -11.27 14.90 -7.54
C VAL A 258 -10.04 14.25 -8.18
N TYR A 259 -9.61 13.11 -7.64
CA TYR A 259 -8.50 12.34 -8.18
C TYR A 259 -8.74 11.93 -9.63
N TYR A 260 -9.88 11.27 -9.90
CA TYR A 260 -10.18 10.79 -11.25
C TYR A 260 -10.48 11.93 -12.23
N SER A 261 -11.02 13.06 -11.80
CA SER A 261 -11.13 14.25 -12.65
C SER A 261 -9.76 14.68 -13.19
N ARG A 262 -8.74 14.72 -12.32
CA ARG A 262 -7.35 15.01 -12.71
C ARG A 262 -6.74 13.90 -13.56
N VAL A 263 -7.01 12.62 -13.27
CA VAL A 263 -6.58 11.50 -14.13
C VAL A 263 -7.16 11.67 -15.53
N PHE A 264 -8.47 11.92 -15.64
CA PHE A 264 -9.14 12.06 -16.93
C PHE A 264 -8.63 13.24 -17.74
N SER A 265 -8.26 14.36 -17.09
CA SER A 265 -7.64 15.50 -17.78
C SER A 265 -6.27 15.19 -18.39
N THR A 266 -5.59 14.13 -17.96
CA THR A 266 -4.31 13.72 -18.55
C THR A 266 -4.47 12.84 -19.78
N PHE A 267 -5.59 12.12 -19.94
CA PHE A 267 -5.76 11.23 -21.09
C PHE A 267 -5.82 12.02 -22.41
N GLY A 268 -5.11 11.52 -23.42
CA GLY A 268 -5.01 12.17 -24.73
C GLY A 268 -4.03 13.35 -24.78
N THR A 269 -3.29 13.61 -23.71
CA THR A 269 -2.20 14.60 -23.70
C THR A 269 -0.87 13.94 -24.02
N GLU A 270 0.06 14.72 -24.59
CA GLU A 270 1.44 14.26 -24.82
C GLU A 270 2.11 13.82 -23.51
N ALA A 271 1.78 14.48 -22.39
CA ALA A 271 2.28 14.13 -21.07
C ALA A 271 1.92 12.69 -20.67
N PHE A 272 0.70 12.23 -20.99
CA PHE A 272 0.27 10.87 -20.73
C PHE A 272 0.95 9.85 -21.66
N ASP A 273 1.08 10.18 -22.94
CA ASP A 273 1.68 9.27 -23.93
C ASP A 273 3.16 8.99 -23.63
N ARG A 274 3.87 9.97 -23.06
CA ARG A 274 5.29 9.85 -22.67
C ARG A 274 5.55 8.95 -21.46
N LEU A 275 4.54 8.64 -20.64
CA LEU A 275 4.69 7.79 -19.43
C LEU A 275 5.13 6.35 -19.77
N GLY A 276 4.78 5.87 -20.97
CA GLY A 276 4.96 4.48 -21.36
C GLY A 276 3.95 3.53 -20.69
N ARG A 277 3.71 2.39 -21.35
CA ARG A 277 2.61 1.46 -20.97
C ARG A 277 2.75 0.91 -19.55
N GLY A 278 3.97 0.66 -19.10
CA GLY A 278 4.24 0.12 -17.75
C GLY A 278 3.77 1.07 -16.65
N ALA A 279 4.17 2.34 -16.74
CA ALA A 279 3.78 3.38 -15.79
C ALA A 279 2.28 3.64 -15.79
N GLN A 280 1.67 3.73 -16.97
CA GLN A 280 0.22 3.90 -17.12
C GLN A 280 -0.54 2.75 -16.45
N CYS A 281 -0.15 1.49 -16.72
CA CYS A 281 -0.78 0.33 -16.12
C CYS A 281 -0.58 0.32 -14.59
N ALA A 282 0.65 0.55 -14.12
CA ALA A 282 0.96 0.60 -12.70
C ALA A 282 0.13 1.65 -11.97
N TRP A 283 0.02 2.85 -12.54
CA TRP A 283 -0.74 3.95 -11.99
C TRP A 283 -2.24 3.63 -11.90
N ILE A 284 -2.86 3.21 -13.00
CA ILE A 284 -4.32 3.00 -13.04
C ILE A 284 -4.72 1.76 -12.23
N ILE A 285 -4.02 0.63 -12.39
CA ILE A 285 -4.37 -0.62 -11.70
C ILE A 285 -4.18 -0.47 -10.19
N SER A 286 -3.06 0.13 -9.74
CA SER A 286 -2.85 0.36 -8.31
C SER A 286 -3.91 1.30 -7.73
N SER A 287 -4.22 2.40 -8.43
CA SER A 287 -5.26 3.36 -8.05
C SER A 287 -6.62 2.71 -7.82
N VAL A 288 -7.11 1.96 -8.81
CA VAL A 288 -8.42 1.28 -8.73
C VAL A 288 -8.42 0.25 -7.61
N SER A 289 -7.34 -0.52 -7.46
CA SER A 289 -7.23 -1.54 -6.41
C SER A 289 -7.31 -0.94 -5.01
N LEU A 290 -6.63 0.20 -4.79
CA LEU A 290 -6.65 0.94 -3.53
C LEU A 290 -8.04 1.53 -3.24
N ASP A 291 -8.72 2.07 -4.25
CA ASP A 291 -10.04 2.65 -4.09
C ASP A 291 -11.10 1.61 -3.74
N VAL A 292 -11.07 0.43 -4.38
CA VAL A 292 -11.94 -0.69 -4.03
C VAL A 292 -11.74 -1.09 -2.57
N MET A 293 -10.49 -1.18 -2.11
CA MET A 293 -10.19 -1.47 -0.72
C MET A 293 -10.71 -0.40 0.24
N ASN A 294 -10.55 0.88 -0.10
CA ASN A 294 -11.05 2.01 0.68
C ASN A 294 -12.58 1.98 0.80
N VAL A 295 -13.30 1.73 -0.29
CA VAL A 295 -14.77 1.64 -0.29
C VAL A 295 -15.24 0.46 0.58
N MET A 296 -14.61 -0.71 0.46
CA MET A 296 -14.93 -1.86 1.30
C MET A 296 -14.75 -1.55 2.80
N TRP A 297 -13.65 -0.87 3.16
CA TRP A 297 -13.40 -0.47 4.54
C TRP A 297 -14.38 0.59 5.03
N MET A 298 -14.73 1.58 4.20
CA MET A 298 -15.74 2.59 4.55
C MET A 298 -17.07 1.92 4.91
N ILE A 299 -17.54 0.96 4.11
CA ILE A 299 -18.78 0.23 4.40
C ILE A 299 -18.70 -0.47 5.76
N ARG A 300 -17.56 -1.10 6.09
CA ARG A 300 -17.36 -1.78 7.38
C ARG A 300 -17.31 -0.78 8.55
N ILE A 301 -16.63 0.34 8.37
CA ILE A 301 -16.50 1.40 9.38
C ILE A 301 -17.86 2.01 9.68
N THR A 302 -18.64 2.39 8.66
CA THR A 302 -19.97 2.98 8.82
C THR A 302 -20.93 2.02 9.53
N LYS A 303 -20.95 0.73 9.16
CA LYS A 303 -21.75 -0.29 9.85
C LYS A 303 -21.37 -0.40 11.33
N GLY A 304 -20.07 -0.37 11.63
CA GLY A 304 -19.56 -0.37 13.00
C GLY A 304 -20.00 0.86 13.80
N CYS A 305 -19.90 2.05 13.20
CA CYS A 305 -20.30 3.32 13.83
C CYS A 305 -21.81 3.36 14.10
N TYR A 306 -22.62 3.01 13.10
CA TYR A 306 -24.08 2.96 13.22
C TYR A 306 -24.54 2.05 14.35
N LYS A 307 -23.93 0.86 14.48
CA LYS A 307 -24.25 -0.08 15.58
C LYS A 307 -24.00 0.53 16.96
N VAL A 308 -22.89 1.26 17.14
CA VAL A 308 -22.56 1.90 18.42
C VAL A 308 -23.56 3.01 18.74
N LEU A 309 -23.84 3.88 17.77
CA LEU A 309 -24.78 5.00 17.95
C LEU A 309 -26.21 4.53 18.25
N TYR A 310 -26.69 3.53 17.51
CA TYR A 310 -28.04 2.98 17.70
C TYR A 310 -28.21 2.36 19.10
N HIS A 311 -27.23 1.60 19.58
CA HIS A 311 -27.27 1.03 20.92
C HIS A 311 -27.22 2.10 22.02
N THR A 312 -26.41 3.15 21.86
CA THR A 312 -26.35 4.25 22.82
C THR A 312 -27.69 5.00 22.90
N ASP A 313 -28.29 5.32 21.76
CA ASP A 313 -29.60 5.98 21.65
C ASP A 313 -30.73 5.14 22.28
N TRP A 314 -30.75 3.82 22.03
CA TRP A 314 -31.69 2.92 22.68
C TRP A 314 -31.50 2.86 24.20
N SER A 315 -30.25 2.77 24.67
CA SER A 315 -29.96 2.70 26.12
C SER A 315 -30.37 3.98 26.84
N TRP A 316 -30.10 5.15 26.26
CA TRP A 316 -30.50 6.45 26.80
C TRP A 316 -32.02 6.59 26.87
N ARG A 317 -32.75 6.21 25.82
CA ARG A 317 -34.22 6.21 25.82
C ARG A 317 -34.82 5.29 26.88
N LYS A 318 -34.20 4.13 27.15
CA LYS A 318 -34.66 3.21 28.20
C LYS A 318 -34.45 3.80 29.60
N THR A 319 -33.30 4.40 29.86
CA THR A 319 -33.02 5.07 31.14
C THR A 319 -33.98 6.22 31.41
N GLN A 320 -34.31 7.04 30.39
CA GLN A 320 -35.30 8.10 30.54
C GLN A 320 -36.73 7.59 30.79
N LYS A 321 -37.13 6.45 30.20
CA LYS A 321 -38.43 5.84 30.48
C LYS A 321 -38.51 5.28 31.89
N ASN A 322 -37.43 4.66 32.38
CA ASN A 322 -37.37 4.10 33.72
C ASN A 322 -37.25 5.19 34.82
N GLY A 323 -36.54 6.28 34.56
CA GLY A 323 -36.41 7.41 35.49
C GLY A 323 -37.61 8.36 35.53
N LYS A 324 -38.67 8.11 34.75
CA LYS A 324 -39.96 8.83 34.80
C LYS A 324 -41.06 8.04 35.53
N LEU A 325 -40.74 6.88 36.09
CA LEU A 325 -41.63 5.99 36.83
C LEU A 325 -41.39 6.04 38.36
N GLU A 326 -40.57 6.98 38.84
CA GLU A 326 -40.41 7.34 40.26
C GLU A 326 -40.98 8.74 40.50
#